data_AF-D3V325-F1
#
_entry.id   AF-D3V325-F1
#
_cell.length_a   1.000
_cell.length_b   1.000
_cell.length_c   1.000
_cell.angle_alpha   90.00
_cell.angle_beta   90.00
_cell.angle_gamma   90.00
#
_symmetry.space_group_name_H-M   'P 1'
#
loop_
_entity.id
_entity.type
_entity.pdbx_description
1 polymer ?
#
loop_
_entity_poly.entity_id
_entity_poly.type
_entity_poly.pdbx_seq_one_letter_code
_entity_poly.pdbx_strand_id
1 'polypeptide(L)'
;MNDIRKHICVNEDRLSEMKEDDLNYLISSSEDVIFAMTNGLLSIGNLASAAVHSEEYSQDDAMTDLERIAHLLTVVPLIIEAEHENNISAGIELRERQAIKKEKQLIQLIRNYHENT
;
A
#
# COMPACT_ATOMS: atom_id res chain seq x y z
N MET A 1 -11.82 -9.95 -15.80
CA MET A 1 -10.65 -9.19 -15.29
C MET A 1 -10.24 -9.86 -13.99
N ASN A 2 -9.02 -10.40 -13.91
CA ASN A 2 -8.46 -10.76 -12.60
C ASN A 2 -8.33 -9.45 -11.82
N ASP A 3 -8.92 -9.40 -10.63
CA ASP A 3 -8.86 -8.24 -9.75
C ASP A 3 -7.42 -8.14 -9.22
N ILE A 4 -6.56 -7.40 -9.94
CA ILE A 4 -5.13 -7.26 -9.63
C ILE A 4 -4.91 -6.84 -8.18
N ARG A 5 -5.85 -6.07 -7.62
CA ARG A 5 -5.89 -5.67 -6.22
C ARG A 5 -5.81 -6.90 -5.30
N LYS A 6 -6.63 -7.93 -5.54
CA LYS A 6 -6.64 -9.18 -4.74
C LYS A 6 -5.34 -9.98 -4.82
N HIS A 7 -4.54 -9.79 -5.87
CA HIS A 7 -3.24 -10.44 -5.99
C HIS A 7 -2.13 -9.70 -5.23
N ILE A 8 -2.32 -8.41 -4.96
CA ILE A 8 -1.37 -7.55 -4.26
C ILE A 8 -1.70 -7.48 -2.77
N CYS A 9 -2.98 -7.47 -2.40
CA CYS A 9 -3.41 -7.46 -1.01
C CYS A 9 -2.92 -8.73 -0.28
N VAL A 10 -2.24 -8.52 0.84
CA VAL A 10 -1.88 -9.57 1.79
C VAL A 10 -3.11 -9.91 2.62
N ASN A 11 -3.47 -11.19 2.69
CA ASN A 11 -4.62 -11.63 3.49
C ASN A 11 -4.32 -11.63 5.00
N GLU A 12 -5.39 -11.62 5.81
CA GLU A 12 -5.31 -11.57 7.27
C GLU A 12 -4.51 -12.74 7.86
N ASP A 13 -4.73 -13.97 7.37
CA ASP A 13 -3.99 -15.15 7.83
C ASP A 13 -2.48 -14.95 7.73
N ARG A 14 -2.01 -14.46 6.58
CA ARG A 14 -0.58 -14.20 6.36
C ARG A 14 -0.07 -13.04 7.20
N LEU A 15 -0.85 -11.98 7.38
CA LEU A 15 -0.49 -10.86 8.28
C LEU A 15 -0.29 -11.36 9.72
N SER A 16 -1.15 -12.25 10.19
CA SER A 16 -1.08 -12.82 11.54
C SER A 16 0.19 -13.66 11.78
N GLU A 17 0.77 -14.23 10.72
CA GLU A 17 1.99 -15.03 10.78
C GLU A 17 3.29 -14.22 10.60
N MET A 18 3.20 -13.01 10.03
CA MET A 18 4.35 -12.15 9.78
C MET A 18 5.01 -11.67 11.07
N LYS A 19 6.33 -11.48 11.05
CA LYS A 19 7.04 -10.89 12.20
C LYS A 19 6.79 -9.38 12.26
N GLU A 20 7.07 -8.77 13.42
CA GLU A 20 6.94 -7.33 13.63
C GLU A 20 7.77 -6.52 12.61
N ASP A 21 9.01 -6.94 12.34
CA ASP A 21 9.86 -6.28 11.34
C ASP A 21 9.30 -6.40 9.92
N ASP A 22 8.70 -7.55 9.58
CA ASP A 22 8.09 -7.77 8.26
C ASP A 22 6.82 -6.93 8.09
N LEU A 23 6.02 -6.76 9.15
CA LEU A 23 4.85 -5.89 9.17
C LEU A 23 5.25 -4.41 9.02
N ASN A 24 6.26 -3.98 9.76
CA ASN A 24 6.80 -2.62 9.63
C ASN A 24 7.36 -2.37 8.22
N TYR A 25 8.06 -3.36 7.66
CA TYR A 25 8.54 -3.29 6.28
C TYR A 25 7.37 -3.14 5.31
N LEU A 26 6.33 -3.98 5.42
CA LEU A 26 5.14 -3.92 4.58
C LEU A 26 4.47 -2.54 4.62
N ILE A 27 4.34 -1.93 5.80
CA ILE A 27 3.81 -0.57 5.97
C ILE A 27 4.64 0.43 5.16
N SER A 28 5.96 0.45 5.38
CA SER A 28 6.86 1.40 4.71
C SER A 28 6.93 1.19 3.20
N SER A 29 7.02 -0.06 2.73
CA SER A 29 7.11 -0.37 1.30
C SER A 29 5.81 -0.02 0.58
N SER A 30 4.66 -0.23 1.23
CA SER A 30 3.36 0.16 0.69
C SER A 30 3.28 1.68 0.51
N GLU A 31 3.73 2.46 1.50
CA GLU A 31 3.80 3.92 1.42
C GLU A 31 4.72 4.39 0.27
N ASP A 32 5.90 3.79 0.15
CA ASP A 32 6.86 4.10 -0.92
C ASP A 32 6.26 3.84 -2.31
N VAL A 33 5.55 2.71 -2.48
CA VAL A 33 4.89 2.36 -3.74
C VAL A 33 3.78 3.36 -4.06
N ILE A 34 2.90 3.68 -3.10
CA ILE A 34 1.83 4.66 -3.28
C ILE A 34 2.41 6.01 -3.72
N PHE A 35 3.46 6.47 -3.05
CA PHE A 35 4.13 7.73 -3.36
C PHE A 35 4.76 7.71 -4.76
N ALA A 36 5.51 6.65 -5.09
CA ALA A 36 6.17 6.50 -6.37
C ALA A 36 5.17 6.45 -7.53
N MET A 37 4.08 5.68 -7.39
CA MET A 37 3.04 5.58 -8.42
C MET A 37 2.30 6.89 -8.61
N THR A 38 1.98 7.60 -7.52
CA THR A 38 1.33 8.91 -7.58
C THR A 38 2.19 9.93 -8.33
N ASN A 39 3.49 9.99 -8.04
CA ASN A 39 4.43 10.89 -8.74
C ASN A 39 4.63 10.47 -10.20
N GLY A 40 4.63 9.17 -10.49
CA GLY A 40 4.65 8.65 -11.85
C GLY A 40 3.46 9.13 -12.66
N LEU A 41 2.23 9.01 -12.13
CA LEU A 41 1.02 9.51 -12.77
C LEU A 41 1.05 11.03 -12.98
N LEU A 42 1.55 11.79 -12.00
CA LEU A 42 1.72 13.24 -12.14
C LEU A 42 2.69 13.60 -13.27
N SER A 43 3.81 12.88 -13.36
CA SER A 43 4.81 13.08 -14.42
C SER A 43 4.23 12.78 -15.80
N ILE A 44 3.43 11.71 -15.92
CA ILE A 44 2.71 11.38 -17.16
C ILE A 44 1.71 12.47 -17.52
N GLY A 45 0.96 12.99 -16.54
CA GLY A 45 0.05 14.12 -16.77
C GLY A 45 0.77 15.38 -17.29
N ASN A 46 1.95 15.68 -16.74
CA ASN A 46 2.78 16.79 -17.21
C ASN A 46 3.29 16.56 -18.63
N LEU A 47 3.73 15.33 -18.96
CA LEU A 47 4.16 14.96 -20.30
C LEU A 47 3.02 15.05 -21.32
N ALA A 48 1.84 14.54 -20.97
CA ALA A 48 0.65 14.65 -21.81
C ALA A 48 0.26 16.11 -22.07
N SER A 49 0.33 16.96 -21.03
CA SER A 49 0.10 18.40 -21.17
C SER A 49 1.10 19.07 -22.12
N ALA A 50 2.39 18.72 -22.03
CA ALA A 50 3.40 19.24 -22.93
C ALA A 50 3.20 18.75 -24.38
N ALA A 51 2.86 17.47 -24.56
CA ALA A 51 2.66 16.85 -25.87
C ALA A 51 1.54 17.53 -26.67
N VAL A 52 0.44 17.92 -26.02
CA VAL A 52 -0.69 18.61 -26.67
C VAL A 52 -0.30 19.95 -27.30
N HIS A 53 0.79 20.58 -26.85
CA HIS A 53 1.28 21.84 -27.39
C HIS A 53 2.46 21.68 -28.36
N SER A 54 2.86 20.44 -28.67
CA SER A 54 4.00 20.16 -29.55
C SER A 54 3.56 20.11 -31.01
N GLU A 55 4.26 20.86 -31.86
CA GLU A 55 4.06 20.84 -33.32
C GLU A 55 4.51 19.51 -33.96
N GLU A 56 5.39 18.77 -33.27
CA GLU A 56 5.94 17.49 -33.74
C GLU A 56 5.12 16.29 -33.27
N TYR A 57 4.12 16.48 -32.39
CA TYR A 57 3.34 15.39 -31.85
C TYR A 57 2.29 14.92 -32.84
N SER A 58 2.52 13.73 -33.41
CA SER A 58 1.66 13.19 -34.46
C SER A 58 0.36 12.62 -33.91
N GLN A 59 -0.64 12.49 -34.79
CA GLN A 59 -1.91 11.85 -34.43
C GLN A 59 -1.73 10.36 -34.05
N ASP A 60 -0.81 9.66 -34.70
CA ASP A 60 -0.54 8.24 -34.42
C ASP A 60 0.12 8.05 -33.05
N ASP A 61 1.03 8.95 -32.67
CA ASP A 61 1.62 8.98 -31.33
C ASP A 61 0.55 9.28 -30.28
N ALA A 62 -0.33 10.26 -30.55
CA ALA A 62 -1.44 10.60 -29.66
C ALA A 62 -2.38 9.42 -29.41
N MET A 63 -2.74 8.66 -30.44
CA MET A 63 -3.59 7.47 -30.30
C MET A 63 -2.91 6.39 -29.46
N THR A 64 -1.63 6.13 -29.72
CA THR A 64 -0.85 5.11 -29.00
C THR A 64 -0.70 5.48 -27.51
N ASP A 65 -0.39 6.75 -27.21
CA ASP A 65 -0.20 7.20 -25.84
C ASP A 65 -1.54 7.27 -25.09
N LEU A 66 -2.63 7.68 -25.74
CA LEU A 66 -3.96 7.64 -25.13
C LEU A 66 -4.38 6.23 -24.73
N GLU A 67 -4.08 5.21 -25.55
CA GLU A 67 -4.34 3.82 -25.20
C GLU A 67 -3.53 3.39 -23.96
N ARG A 68 -2.25 3.76 -23.91
CA ARG A 68 -1.37 3.46 -22.76
C ARG A 68 -1.81 4.18 -21.49
N ILE A 69 -2.15 5.46 -21.59
CA ILE A 69 -2.67 6.27 -20.47
C ILE A 69 -3.99 5.68 -19.98
N ALA A 70 -4.91 5.33 -20.89
CA ALA A 70 -6.16 4.68 -20.53
C ALA A 70 -5.91 3.38 -19.76
N HIS A 71 -4.98 2.54 -20.22
CA HIS A 71 -4.60 1.33 -19.50
C HIS A 71 -4.06 1.65 -18.10
N LEU A 72 -3.13 2.59 -17.97
CA LEU A 72 -2.56 2.99 -16.68
C LEU A 72 -3.64 3.49 -15.70
N LEU A 73 -4.59 4.31 -16.17
CA LEU A 73 -5.69 4.82 -15.37
C LEU A 73 -6.67 3.73 -14.90
N THR A 74 -6.67 2.56 -15.53
CA THR A 74 -7.47 1.41 -15.09
C THR A 74 -6.75 0.46 -14.12
N VAL A 75 -5.41 0.50 -14.08
CA VAL A 75 -4.60 -0.46 -13.32
C VAL A 75 -3.94 0.18 -12.11
N VAL A 76 -3.31 1.35 -12.27
CA VAL A 76 -2.54 1.98 -11.20
C VAL A 76 -3.39 2.30 -9.97
N PRO A 77 -4.64 2.82 -10.09
CA PRO A 77 -5.49 3.02 -8.91
C PRO A 77 -5.74 1.75 -8.11
N LEU A 78 -5.92 0.61 -8.78
CA LEU A 78 -6.13 -0.68 -8.12
C LEU A 78 -4.89 -1.15 -7.35
N ILE A 79 -3.70 -0.83 -7.84
CA ILE A 79 -2.45 -1.12 -7.13
C ILE A 79 -2.33 -0.20 -5.91
N ILE A 80 -2.59 1.10 -6.07
CA ILE A 80 -2.57 2.06 -4.96
C ILE A 80 -3.56 1.66 -3.85
N GLU A 81 -4.78 1.25 -4.22
CA GLU A 81 -5.78 0.75 -3.27
C GLU A 81 -5.27 -0.49 -2.53
N ALA A 82 -4.65 -1.45 -3.24
CA ALA A 82 -4.12 -2.65 -2.62
C ALA A 82 -2.98 -2.36 -1.63
N GLU A 83 -2.04 -1.51 -2.00
CA GLU A 83 -0.95 -1.11 -1.10
C GLU A 83 -1.46 -0.30 0.09
N HIS A 84 -2.50 0.52 -0.12
CA HIS A 84 -3.13 1.23 0.98
C HIS A 84 -3.81 0.27 1.97
N GLU A 85 -4.51 -0.76 1.48
CA GLU A 85 -5.06 -1.83 2.31
C GLU A 85 -3.96 -2.59 3.06
N ASN A 86 -2.84 -2.91 2.41
CA ASN A 86 -1.68 -3.55 3.04
C ASN A 86 -1.13 -2.71 4.20
N ASN A 87 -0.90 -1.42 3.97
CA ASN A 87 -0.43 -0.49 4.99
C ASN A 87 -1.37 -0.44 6.19
N ILE A 88 -2.67 -0.24 5.96
CA ILE A 88 -3.66 -0.15 7.03
C ILE A 88 -3.72 -1.46 7.82
N SER A 89 -3.83 -2.59 7.12
CA SER A 89 -4.04 -3.90 7.74
C SER A 89 -2.84 -4.33 8.57
N ALA A 90 -1.63 -4.14 8.06
CA ALA A 90 -0.41 -4.37 8.82
C ALA A 90 -0.32 -3.47 10.07
N GLY A 91 -0.73 -2.20 9.93
CA GLY A 91 -0.79 -1.26 11.05
C GLY A 91 -1.81 -1.65 12.12
N ILE A 92 -2.96 -2.22 11.73
CA ILE A 92 -3.95 -2.78 12.65
C ILE A 92 -3.36 -3.96 13.41
N GLU A 93 -2.80 -4.94 12.70
CA GLU A 93 -2.19 -6.15 13.28
C GLU A 93 -1.12 -5.79 14.33
N LEU A 94 -0.23 -4.84 14.02
CA LEU A 94 0.78 -4.37 14.97
C LEU A 94 0.17 -3.76 16.24
N ARG A 95 -0.85 -2.92 16.10
CA ARG A 95 -1.52 -2.29 17.24
C ARG A 95 -2.21 -3.33 18.13
N GLU A 96 -2.85 -4.33 17.54
CA GLU A 96 -3.50 -5.42 18.26
C GLU A 96 -2.48 -6.25 19.05
N ARG A 97 -1.36 -6.64 18.43
CA ARG A 97 -0.27 -7.36 19.12
C ARG A 97 0.28 -6.56 20.30
N GLN A 98 0.48 -5.26 20.11
CA GLN A 98 0.96 -4.38 21.19
C GLN A 98 -0.04 -4.27 22.34
N ALA A 99 -1.34 -4.21 22.06
CA ALA A 99 -2.38 -4.21 23.08
C ALA A 99 -2.37 -5.51 23.90
N ILE A 100 -2.33 -6.67 23.23
CA ILE A 100 -2.25 -7.98 23.88
C ILE A 100 -0.99 -8.10 24.74
N LYS A 101 0.16 -7.63 24.25
CA LYS A 101 1.42 -7.65 25.00
C LYS A 101 1.34 -6.82 26.28
N LYS A 102 0.76 -5.61 26.20
CA LYS A 102 0.55 -4.73 27.36
C LYS A 102 -0.40 -5.37 28.39
N GLU A 103 -1.49 -5.98 27.93
CA GLU A 103 -2.43 -6.68 28.80
C GLU A 103 -1.76 -7.85 29.53
N LYS A 104 -1.00 -8.68 28.82
CA LYS A 104 -0.24 -9.79 29.41
C LYS A 104 0.75 -9.32 30.47
N GLN A 105 1.47 -8.22 30.21
CA GLN A 105 2.39 -7.61 31.17
C GLN A 105 1.66 -7.13 32.43
N LEU A 106 0.50 -6.47 32.27
CA LEU A 106 -0.31 -6.02 33.40
C LEU A 106 -0.81 -7.19 34.26
N ILE A 107 -1.33 -8.25 33.63
CA ILE A 107 -1.78 -9.46 34.33
C ILE A 107 -0.62 -10.07 35.14
N GLN A 108 0.58 -10.14 34.55
CA GLN A 108 1.75 -10.68 35.26
C GLN A 108 2.16 -9.81 36.45
N LEU A 109 2.12 -8.48 36.32
CA LEU A 109 2.39 -7.56 37.43
C LEU A 109 1.39 -7.74 38.58
N ILE A 110 0.10 -7.89 38.26
CA ILE A 110 -0.95 -8.14 39.26
C ILE A 110 -0.68 -9.47 39.98
N ARG A 111 -0.36 -10.55 39.26
CA ARG A 111 -0.03 -11.85 39.86
C ARG A 111 1.17 -11.74 40.81
N ASN A 112 2.26 -11.13 40.35
CA ASN A 112 3.46 -10.94 41.16
C ASN A 112 3.18 -10.13 42.43
N TYR A 113 2.28 -9.13 42.38
CA TYR A 113 1.91 -8.38 43.56
C TYR A 113 1.21 -9.27 44.60
N HIS A 114 0.21 -10.05 44.17
CA HIS A 114 -0.55 -10.94 45.05
C HIS A 114 0.28 -12.11 45.60
N GLU A 115 1.30 -12.59 44.88
CA GLU A 115 2.20 -13.65 45.36
C GLU A 115 3.23 -13.15 46.39
N ASN A 116 3.48 -11.84 46.45
CA ASN A 116 4.46 -11.21 47.36
C ASN A 116 3.80 -10.45 48.53
N THR A 117 2.48 -10.57 48.73
CA THR A 117 1.74 -10.04 49.89
C THR A 117 1.12 -11.17 50.69
#